data_AF-A0A1I1NBK7-F1
#
_entry.id   AF-A0A1I1NBK7-F1
#
_cell.length_a   1.000
_cell.length_b   1.000
_cell.length_c   1.000
_cell.angle_alpha   90.00
_cell.angle_beta   90.00
_cell.angle_gamma   90.00
#
_symmetry.space_group_name_H-M   'P 1'
#
loop_
_entity.id
_entity.type
_entity.pdbx_description
1 polymer ?
#
loop_
_entity_poly.entity_id
_entity_poly.type
_entity_poly.pdbx_seq_one_letter_code
_entity_poly.pdbx_strand_id
1 'polypeptide(L)'
;MKIQNIFTKNVITLFISTALIACGSSNSGDDSTSVDTPVTTNTPPIANAGGNQTVILNEIVNLSASASSDSDSDALTYSWSIQSAPTNSNAALNNNTNETTSFTADIEGSYTITLIVNDGTIDSIQVIVIITATEQVSSRTDITDIALTSQAGSCADYVGEYASNVSDIKRNMTFNGSIHITVNGSKCSLSVNEIPNHDFNDQSASFATNVSSQSGSYQVDVTPQMENDVTEVTLGTRNAIFLNGVMVDLLAAACYDVGNEPLGQEKVGCGPDQINNPWRYDPMSNLNSFGTDQHNAHTQPDGTYHYHGNPLALFDTECESNAQESPVIGFAADGYPIFGPCINVNGAVREANSSFTLKSGTRQSINGYTTPVSGTGDINSNTYDGQFRGDYEYTAGAGDLDECNGMTVNGQYGYYITNAFPWVLNCFKGTPDASFTATGPALQNLMHSHDDEQMHIH
;
A
#
# COMPACT_ATOMS: atom_id res chain seq x y z
N MET A 1 24.99 -11.51 15.72
CA MET A 1 25.22 -11.56 17.18
C MET A 1 23.85 -11.75 17.84
N LYS A 2 23.56 -12.94 18.36
CA LYS A 2 22.26 -13.33 18.91
C LYS A 2 22.04 -12.66 20.27
N ILE A 3 20.93 -11.97 20.47
CA ILE A 3 20.48 -11.53 21.81
C ILE A 3 19.37 -12.49 22.24
N GLN A 4 19.65 -13.25 23.29
CA GLN A 4 18.73 -14.21 23.90
C GLN A 4 17.87 -13.56 24.98
N ASN A 5 16.62 -14.00 25.02
CA ASN A 5 15.63 -13.81 26.08
C ASN A 5 16.15 -14.23 27.47
N ILE A 6 15.81 -13.45 28.48
CA ILE A 6 15.94 -13.79 29.91
C ILE A 6 14.54 -14.06 30.46
N PHE A 7 14.26 -15.30 30.83
CA PHE A 7 13.21 -15.68 31.77
C PHE A 7 13.88 -16.19 33.05
N THR A 8 13.53 -15.62 34.20
CA THR A 8 13.81 -16.21 35.51
C THR A 8 12.51 -16.29 36.30
N LYS A 9 11.98 -17.51 36.44
CA LYS A 9 10.92 -17.89 37.38
C LYS A 9 11.57 -18.10 38.75
N ASN A 10 11.11 -17.38 39.77
CA ASN A 10 11.37 -17.71 41.17
C ASN A 10 10.13 -18.39 41.76
N VAL A 11 10.31 -19.64 42.19
CA VAL A 11 9.35 -20.44 42.95
C VAL A 11 9.65 -20.22 44.44
N ILE A 12 8.66 -19.83 45.24
CA ILE A 12 8.77 -19.76 46.70
C ILE A 12 7.80 -20.78 47.31
N THR A 13 8.37 -21.76 47.99
CA THR A 13 7.70 -22.79 48.79
C THR A 13 7.44 -22.25 50.20
N LEU A 14 6.20 -22.32 50.70
CA LEU A 14 5.83 -21.92 52.05
C LEU A 14 5.60 -23.16 52.93
N PHE A 15 6.35 -23.27 54.03
CA PHE A 15 6.21 -24.32 55.05
C PHE A 15 5.15 -23.94 56.08
N ILE A 16 4.28 -24.90 56.41
CA ILE A 16 3.27 -24.83 57.48
C ILE A 16 3.91 -25.31 58.80
N SER A 17 3.75 -24.54 59.88
CA SER A 17 4.11 -24.93 61.25
C SER A 17 2.88 -24.90 62.16
N THR A 18 2.60 -26.04 62.78
CA THR A 18 1.57 -26.28 63.79
C THR A 18 1.97 -25.76 65.17
N ALA A 19 1.01 -25.29 65.97
CA ALA A 19 1.12 -25.21 67.42
C ALA A 19 -0.21 -25.68 68.07
N LEU A 20 -0.09 -26.71 68.93
CA LEU A 20 -1.14 -27.18 69.84
C LEU A 20 -1.27 -26.24 71.04
N ILE A 21 -2.50 -26.01 71.49
CA ILE A 21 -2.79 -25.73 72.91
C ILE A 21 -3.96 -26.62 73.32
N ALA A 22 -3.70 -27.42 74.36
CA ALA A 22 -4.66 -28.25 75.06
C ALA A 22 -5.22 -27.50 76.28
N CYS A 23 -6.49 -27.73 76.59
CA CYS A 23 -6.99 -27.66 77.96
C CYS A 23 -8.17 -28.64 78.08
N GLY A 24 -8.12 -29.53 79.07
CA GLY A 24 -9.13 -30.57 79.29
C GLY A 24 -10.16 -30.21 80.36
N SER A 25 -11.24 -31.01 80.44
CA SER A 25 -11.79 -31.60 81.68
C SER A 25 -13.08 -32.40 81.39
N SER A 26 -13.08 -33.64 81.88
CA SER A 26 -14.16 -34.48 82.50
C SER A 26 -15.63 -34.29 82.02
N ASN A 27 -16.40 -35.32 81.67
CA ASN A 27 -17.00 -36.31 82.57
C ASN A 27 -17.91 -37.28 81.78
N SER A 28 -18.20 -38.43 82.38
CA SER A 28 -18.92 -39.60 81.82
C SER A 28 -20.41 -39.39 81.53
N GLY A 29 -20.91 -40.03 80.47
CA GLY A 29 -22.34 -40.24 80.22
C GLY A 29 -22.58 -40.96 78.89
N ASP A 30 -23.02 -42.21 78.94
CA ASP A 30 -23.50 -43.00 77.82
C ASP A 30 -24.86 -42.43 77.39
N ASP A 31 -24.96 -41.88 76.17
CA ASP A 31 -26.24 -41.47 75.57
C ASP A 31 -26.20 -41.62 74.04
N SER A 32 -27.12 -42.44 73.55
CA SER A 32 -27.35 -42.75 72.15
C SER A 32 -27.99 -41.54 71.45
N THR A 33 -27.16 -40.63 70.92
CA THR A 33 -27.63 -39.52 70.08
C THR A 33 -27.72 -39.96 68.63
N SER A 34 -28.94 -39.97 68.08
CA SER A 34 -29.16 -39.99 66.64
C SER A 34 -28.50 -38.75 66.04
N VAL A 35 -27.45 -38.96 65.23
CA VAL A 35 -26.83 -37.90 64.43
C VAL A 35 -27.87 -37.42 63.43
N ASP A 36 -28.56 -36.32 63.78
CA ASP A 36 -29.31 -35.52 62.84
C ASP A 36 -28.27 -34.81 61.97
N THR A 37 -27.99 -35.39 60.80
CA THR A 37 -27.13 -34.76 59.79
C THR A 37 -27.73 -33.41 59.46
N PRO A 38 -26.99 -32.29 59.60
CA PRO A 38 -27.52 -30.99 59.20
C PRO A 38 -27.85 -31.08 57.71
N VAL A 39 -29.13 -30.92 57.38
CA VAL A 39 -29.55 -30.75 55.99
C VAL A 39 -28.95 -29.43 55.54
N THR A 40 -27.82 -29.48 54.84
CA THR A 40 -27.25 -28.32 54.17
C THR A 40 -28.25 -27.90 53.09
N THR A 41 -28.84 -26.72 53.25
CA THR A 41 -29.69 -26.14 52.21
C THR A 41 -28.83 -25.83 51.00
N ASN A 42 -29.18 -26.41 49.85
CA ASN A 42 -28.46 -26.21 48.60
C ASN A 42 -28.38 -24.72 48.22
N THR A 43 -27.22 -24.29 47.70
CA THR A 43 -26.96 -22.92 47.23
C THR A 43 -26.88 -22.91 45.70
N PRO A 44 -27.58 -21.99 45.00
CA PRO A 44 -27.51 -21.93 43.55
C PRO A 44 -26.08 -21.71 43.03
N PRO A 45 -25.71 -22.33 41.89
CA PRO A 45 -24.38 -22.18 41.34
C PRO A 45 -24.16 -20.77 40.77
N ILE A 46 -22.89 -20.37 40.67
CA ILE A 46 -22.48 -19.10 40.07
C ILE A 46 -22.00 -19.37 38.65
N ALA A 47 -22.77 -18.94 37.65
CA ALA A 47 -22.39 -19.02 36.24
C ALA A 47 -21.33 -17.98 35.88
N ASN A 48 -20.37 -18.38 35.05
CA ASN A 48 -19.36 -17.48 34.49
C ASN A 48 -19.13 -17.82 33.01
N ALA A 49 -19.59 -16.93 32.11
CA ALA A 49 -19.46 -17.10 30.66
C ALA A 49 -18.16 -16.52 30.07
N GLY A 50 -17.26 -16.00 30.92
CA GLY A 50 -16.12 -15.20 30.50
C GLY A 50 -16.44 -13.73 30.26
N GLY A 51 -15.47 -12.99 29.74
CA GLY A 51 -15.62 -11.58 29.38
C GLY A 51 -16.07 -11.38 27.94
N ASN A 52 -16.55 -10.18 27.62
CA ASN A 52 -16.88 -9.78 26.25
C ASN A 52 -15.68 -9.97 25.32
N GLN A 53 -15.94 -10.35 24.07
CA GLN A 53 -14.91 -10.60 23.06
C GLN A 53 -15.10 -9.68 21.85
N THR A 54 -14.00 -9.32 21.20
CA THR A 54 -14.01 -8.74 19.85
C THR A 54 -13.28 -9.73 18.94
N VAL A 55 -13.92 -10.09 17.83
CA VAL A 55 -13.45 -11.14 16.91
C VAL A 55 -13.50 -10.64 15.48
N ILE A 56 -12.68 -11.24 14.61
CA ILE A 56 -12.71 -10.95 13.18
C ILE A 56 -13.88 -11.71 12.55
N LEU A 57 -14.58 -11.08 11.61
CA LEU A 57 -15.64 -11.69 10.81
C LEU A 57 -15.21 -13.06 10.25
N ASN A 58 -16.11 -14.05 10.36
CA ASN A 58 -15.93 -15.47 9.98
C ASN A 58 -14.96 -16.28 10.85
N GLU A 59 -14.40 -15.74 11.92
CA GLU A 59 -13.61 -16.55 12.87
C GLU A 59 -14.48 -17.36 13.83
N ILE A 60 -13.88 -18.43 14.37
CA ILE A 60 -14.49 -19.28 15.40
C ILE A 60 -14.35 -18.60 16.76
N VAL A 61 -15.48 -18.29 17.37
CA VAL A 61 -15.58 -17.79 18.74
C VAL A 61 -15.59 -18.96 19.69
N ASN A 62 -14.70 -18.99 20.67
CA ASN A 62 -14.69 -20.00 21.73
C ASN A 62 -15.21 -19.43 23.05
N LEU A 63 -16.09 -20.18 23.69
CA LEU A 63 -16.73 -19.83 24.95
C LEU A 63 -16.46 -20.91 25.99
N SER A 64 -16.22 -20.51 27.24
CA SER A 64 -15.93 -21.43 28.34
C SER A 64 -16.68 -21.04 29.60
N ALA A 65 -17.32 -22.03 30.21
CA ALA A 65 -17.97 -21.93 31.51
C ALA A 65 -17.09 -22.46 32.66
N SER A 66 -15.82 -22.78 32.40
CA SER A 66 -14.91 -23.43 33.36
C SER A 66 -14.60 -22.64 34.64
N ALA A 67 -14.96 -21.35 34.66
CA ALA A 67 -14.85 -20.49 35.84
C ALA A 67 -16.17 -20.41 36.64
N SER A 68 -17.19 -21.19 36.25
CA SER A 68 -18.41 -21.35 37.04
C SER A 68 -18.12 -22.20 38.26
N SER A 69 -18.85 -21.97 39.35
CA SER A 69 -18.56 -22.63 40.63
C SER A 69 -19.84 -22.93 41.40
N ASP A 70 -19.77 -24.03 42.15
CA ASP A 70 -20.76 -24.40 43.14
C ASP A 70 -20.12 -24.41 44.54
N SER A 71 -20.77 -23.81 45.54
CA SER A 71 -20.23 -23.74 46.91
C SER A 71 -20.40 -25.04 47.69
N ASP A 72 -21.40 -25.84 47.31
CA ASP A 72 -21.70 -27.14 47.89
C ASP A 72 -20.91 -28.27 47.19
N SER A 73 -20.15 -27.92 46.15
CA SER A 73 -19.31 -28.79 45.32
C SER A 73 -20.12 -29.80 44.50
N ASP A 74 -21.36 -29.45 44.15
CA ASP A 74 -22.21 -30.24 43.28
C ASP A 74 -21.74 -30.21 41.81
N ALA A 75 -22.14 -31.24 41.05
CA ALA A 75 -21.77 -31.37 39.66
C ALA A 75 -22.57 -30.40 38.78
N LEU A 76 -21.88 -29.66 37.92
CA LEU A 76 -22.48 -28.60 37.10
C LEU A 76 -22.86 -29.08 35.70
N THR A 77 -24.00 -28.59 35.22
CA THR A 77 -24.45 -28.68 33.83
C THR A 77 -24.67 -27.28 33.25
N TYR A 78 -24.55 -27.14 31.93
CA TYR A 78 -24.47 -25.84 31.26
C TYR A 78 -25.58 -25.71 30.22
N SER A 79 -26.05 -24.49 30.02
CA SER A 79 -27.02 -24.15 28.99
C SER A 79 -26.65 -22.82 28.33
N TRP A 80 -26.06 -22.91 27.14
CA TRP A 80 -25.68 -21.78 26.30
C TRP A 80 -26.78 -21.44 25.30
N SER A 81 -26.99 -20.16 25.00
CA SER A 81 -27.86 -19.75 23.90
C SER A 81 -27.45 -18.42 23.29
N ILE A 82 -27.71 -18.26 21.99
CA ILE A 82 -27.59 -16.98 21.29
C ILE A 82 -28.92 -16.24 21.49
N GLN A 83 -28.93 -15.22 22.34
CA GLN A 83 -30.12 -14.41 22.63
C GLN A 83 -30.44 -13.44 21.49
N SER A 84 -29.41 -12.87 20.85
CA SER A 84 -29.55 -12.03 19.66
C SER A 84 -28.31 -12.13 18.78
N ALA A 85 -28.49 -11.97 17.47
CA ALA A 85 -27.43 -11.89 16.47
C ALA A 85 -27.77 -10.79 15.44
N PRO A 86 -26.80 -10.33 14.64
CA PRO A 86 -27.06 -9.38 13.56
C PRO A 86 -28.12 -9.87 12.55
N THR A 87 -28.81 -8.94 11.89
CA THR A 87 -29.80 -9.26 10.86
C THR A 87 -29.17 -10.13 9.76
N ASN A 88 -29.86 -11.21 9.38
CA ASN A 88 -29.42 -12.23 8.41
C ASN A 88 -28.27 -13.14 8.85
N SER A 89 -27.85 -13.08 10.12
CA SER A 89 -26.94 -14.08 10.69
C SER A 89 -27.61 -15.46 10.78
N ASN A 90 -26.83 -16.49 10.47
CA ASN A 90 -27.14 -17.90 10.63
C ASN A 90 -26.26 -18.56 11.72
N ALA A 91 -25.65 -17.76 12.60
CA ALA A 91 -24.78 -18.26 13.65
C ALA A 91 -25.50 -19.28 14.55
N ALA A 92 -24.83 -20.41 14.80
CA ALA A 92 -25.33 -21.47 15.67
C ALA A 92 -24.19 -21.98 16.57
N LEU A 93 -24.53 -22.27 17.83
CA LEU A 93 -23.60 -22.92 18.76
C LEU A 93 -23.37 -24.37 18.33
N ASN A 94 -22.11 -24.80 18.29
CA ASN A 94 -21.73 -26.17 17.97
C ASN A 94 -22.23 -27.18 19.02
N ASN A 95 -22.35 -26.77 20.28
CA ASN A 95 -22.97 -27.54 21.36
C ASN A 95 -23.46 -26.59 22.45
N ASN A 96 -24.70 -26.71 22.92
CA ASN A 96 -25.23 -25.79 23.94
C ASN A 96 -25.19 -26.32 25.38
N THR A 97 -24.75 -27.56 25.62
CA THR A 97 -24.77 -28.20 26.93
C THR A 97 -23.39 -28.49 27.53
N ASN A 98 -22.33 -28.38 26.75
CA ASN A 98 -20.96 -28.61 27.21
C ASN A 98 -20.41 -27.41 28.00
N GLU A 99 -19.42 -27.68 28.85
CA GLU A 99 -18.67 -26.63 29.58
C GLU A 99 -18.05 -25.62 28.60
N THR A 100 -17.52 -26.10 27.47
CA THR A 100 -17.01 -25.27 26.39
C THR A 100 -17.85 -25.42 25.12
N THR A 101 -18.01 -24.32 24.39
CA THR A 101 -18.72 -24.28 23.12
C THR A 101 -18.08 -23.29 22.16
N SER A 102 -18.52 -23.30 20.91
CA SER A 102 -18.09 -22.35 19.90
C SER A 102 -19.17 -22.08 18.88
N PHE A 103 -19.05 -20.96 18.18
CA PHE A 103 -19.83 -20.63 16.99
C PHE A 103 -18.98 -19.79 16.04
N THR A 104 -19.41 -19.64 14.79
CA THR A 104 -18.79 -18.73 13.82
C THR A 104 -19.56 -17.43 13.79
N ALA A 105 -18.86 -16.30 13.96
CA ALA A 105 -19.45 -14.98 13.83
C ALA A 105 -19.51 -14.60 12.34
N ASP A 106 -20.64 -14.86 11.71
CA ASP A 106 -20.84 -14.86 10.25
C ASP A 106 -21.29 -13.51 9.65
N ILE A 107 -21.68 -12.53 10.47
CA ILE A 107 -22.13 -11.20 10.08
C ILE A 107 -21.52 -10.17 11.04
N GLU A 108 -21.10 -9.01 10.51
CA GLU A 108 -20.59 -7.91 11.32
C GLU A 108 -21.65 -7.43 12.33
N GLY A 109 -21.23 -7.13 13.56
CA GLY A 109 -22.07 -6.60 14.62
C GLY A 109 -21.99 -7.40 15.92
N SER A 110 -22.97 -7.19 16.79
CA SER A 110 -22.97 -7.79 18.13
C SER A 110 -23.84 -9.04 18.22
N TYR A 111 -23.27 -10.09 18.83
CA TYR A 111 -23.94 -11.30 19.26
C TYR A 111 -24.05 -11.30 20.78
N THR A 112 -25.26 -11.48 21.29
CA THR A 112 -25.52 -11.57 22.73
C THR A 112 -25.66 -13.05 23.09
N ILE A 113 -24.72 -13.58 23.85
CA ILE A 113 -24.72 -14.98 24.27
C ILE A 113 -25.09 -15.03 25.75
N THR A 114 -25.95 -15.97 26.12
CA THR A 114 -26.34 -16.23 27.51
C THR A 114 -25.89 -17.60 27.99
N LEU A 115 -25.55 -17.69 29.28
CA LEU A 115 -25.24 -18.93 29.98
C LEU A 115 -26.11 -19.04 31.25
N ILE A 116 -26.67 -20.23 31.47
CA ILE A 116 -27.25 -20.67 32.74
C ILE A 116 -26.51 -21.95 33.16
N VAL A 117 -26.19 -22.06 34.44
CA VAL A 117 -25.53 -23.24 35.03
C VAL A 117 -26.48 -23.87 36.05
N ASN A 118 -26.55 -25.20 36.10
CA ASN A 118 -27.43 -25.95 36.99
C ASN A 118 -26.63 -27.00 37.76
N ASP A 119 -26.86 -27.12 39.07
CA ASP A 119 -26.17 -28.04 40.00
C ASP A 119 -26.85 -29.42 40.14
N GLY A 120 -27.85 -29.70 39.31
CA GLY A 120 -28.72 -30.87 39.40
C GLY A 120 -30.03 -30.63 40.15
N THR A 121 -30.18 -29.47 40.81
CA THR A 121 -31.38 -29.11 41.59
C THR A 121 -31.91 -27.71 41.27
N ILE A 122 -31.05 -26.70 41.11
CA ILE A 122 -31.44 -25.30 40.88
C ILE A 122 -30.54 -24.61 39.85
N ASP A 123 -31.12 -23.67 39.11
CA ASP A 123 -30.43 -22.85 38.11
C ASP A 123 -29.72 -21.66 38.76
N SER A 124 -28.59 -21.28 38.18
CA SER A 124 -27.94 -20.00 38.42
C SER A 124 -28.78 -18.84 37.91
N ILE A 125 -28.39 -17.62 38.30
CA ILE A 125 -28.76 -16.44 37.52
C ILE A 125 -28.18 -16.56 36.10
N GLN A 126 -28.92 -16.07 35.10
CA GLN A 126 -28.41 -15.99 33.74
C GLN A 126 -27.30 -14.94 33.65
N VAL A 127 -26.20 -15.27 32.98
CA VAL A 127 -25.12 -14.33 32.65
C VAL A 127 -25.04 -14.09 31.15
N ILE A 128 -24.60 -12.90 30.77
CA ILE A 128 -24.50 -12.45 29.38
C ILE A 128 -23.03 -12.20 29.04
N VAL A 129 -22.61 -12.62 27.84
CA VAL A 129 -21.36 -12.20 27.21
C VAL A 129 -21.68 -11.64 25.82
N ILE A 130 -21.11 -10.48 25.50
CA ILE A 130 -21.26 -9.83 24.20
C ILE A 130 -20.05 -10.15 23.34
N ILE A 131 -20.28 -10.64 22.13
CA ILE A 131 -19.27 -10.87 21.12
C ILE A 131 -19.48 -9.86 20.01
N THR A 132 -18.50 -8.98 19.78
CA THR A 132 -18.54 -8.02 18.69
C THR A 132 -17.69 -8.53 17.53
N ALA A 133 -18.33 -8.87 16.42
CA ALA A 133 -17.65 -9.19 15.18
C ALA A 133 -17.40 -7.90 14.39
N THR A 134 -16.15 -7.67 14.02
CA THR A 134 -15.75 -6.56 13.16
C THR A 134 -15.12 -7.12 11.89
N GLU A 135 -15.18 -6.38 10.79
CA GLU A 135 -14.32 -6.71 9.65
C GLU A 135 -12.84 -6.78 10.07
N GLN A 136 -12.06 -7.56 9.33
CA GLN A 136 -10.62 -7.54 9.53
C GLN A 136 -10.13 -6.13 9.22
N VAL A 137 -9.69 -5.38 10.24
CA VAL A 137 -8.84 -4.22 10.00
C VAL A 137 -7.55 -4.79 9.41
N SER A 138 -7.40 -4.70 8.09
CA SER A 138 -6.14 -5.04 7.45
C SER A 138 -5.06 -4.24 8.17
N SER A 139 -4.13 -4.91 8.83
CA SER A 139 -2.99 -4.22 9.44
C SER A 139 -2.27 -3.53 8.30
N ARG A 140 -2.29 -2.19 8.31
CA ARG A 140 -1.62 -1.38 7.29
C ARG A 140 -0.15 -1.80 7.18
N THR A 141 0.24 -2.29 6.02
CA THR A 141 1.58 -2.80 5.76
C THR A 141 2.54 -1.63 5.66
N ASP A 142 3.56 -1.59 6.51
CA ASP A 142 4.61 -0.59 6.40
C ASP A 142 5.52 -0.92 5.21
N ILE A 143 5.65 0.01 4.28
CA ILE A 143 6.47 -0.08 3.07
C ILE A 143 7.62 0.93 3.07
N THR A 144 7.90 1.59 4.20
CA THR A 144 9.02 2.54 4.36
C THR A 144 10.35 1.90 3.97
N ASP A 145 11.01 2.47 2.96
CA ASP A 145 12.28 2.03 2.40
C ASP A 145 12.32 0.54 1.98
N ILE A 146 11.15 -0.03 1.67
CA ILE A 146 11.04 -1.43 1.24
C ILE A 146 11.17 -1.53 -0.29
N ALA A 147 12.06 -2.44 -0.72
CA ALA A 147 12.04 -2.97 -2.07
C ALA A 147 10.92 -4.03 -2.21
N LEU A 148 10.08 -3.86 -3.21
CA LEU A 148 9.02 -4.80 -3.56
C LEU A 148 9.62 -6.06 -4.17
N THR A 149 8.85 -7.15 -4.18
CA THR A 149 9.33 -8.47 -4.63
C THR A 149 8.34 -9.24 -5.50
N SER A 150 7.06 -8.86 -5.47
CA SER A 150 6.04 -9.54 -6.27
C SER A 150 6.15 -9.18 -7.74
N GLN A 151 5.98 -10.17 -8.62
CA GLN A 151 5.90 -10.00 -10.07
C GLN A 151 4.49 -10.22 -10.60
N ALA A 152 3.50 -10.33 -9.72
CA ALA A 152 2.11 -10.47 -10.14
C ALA A 152 1.72 -9.24 -10.98
N GLY A 153 1.21 -9.43 -12.19
CA GLY A 153 0.91 -8.29 -13.08
C GLY A 153 -0.54 -7.84 -13.04
N SER A 154 -1.37 -8.45 -12.20
CA SER A 154 -2.73 -7.98 -11.97
C SER A 154 -2.76 -7.09 -10.73
N CYS A 155 -3.45 -5.95 -10.82
CA CYS A 155 -3.61 -5.05 -9.68
C CYS A 155 -4.35 -5.69 -8.50
N ALA A 156 -5.15 -6.74 -8.74
CA ALA A 156 -5.92 -7.41 -7.70
C ALA A 156 -5.01 -8.18 -6.72
N ASP A 157 -3.79 -8.51 -7.14
CA ASP A 157 -2.78 -9.18 -6.30
C ASP A 157 -2.13 -8.23 -5.29
N TYR A 158 -2.43 -6.93 -5.37
CA TYR A 158 -1.92 -5.87 -4.50
C TYR A 158 -3.02 -5.23 -3.64
N VAL A 159 -4.20 -5.84 -3.53
CA VAL A 159 -5.27 -5.35 -2.66
C VAL A 159 -4.80 -5.31 -1.21
N GLY A 160 -4.97 -4.17 -0.56
CA GLY A 160 -4.51 -3.95 0.80
C GLY A 160 -4.35 -2.48 1.17
N GLU A 161 -3.95 -2.24 2.42
CA GLU A 161 -3.58 -0.92 2.92
C GLU A 161 -2.10 -0.87 3.21
N TYR A 162 -1.42 0.17 2.74
CA TYR A 162 0.01 0.36 2.96
C TYR A 162 0.31 1.77 3.50
N ALA A 163 1.39 1.87 4.27
CA ALA A 163 1.89 3.08 4.90
C ALA A 163 3.38 3.26 4.62
N SER A 164 3.84 4.50 4.60
CA SER A 164 5.25 4.81 4.82
C SER A 164 5.40 5.94 5.82
N ASN A 165 6.57 6.05 6.44
CA ASN A 165 7.00 7.20 7.23
C ASN A 165 8.33 7.72 6.69
N VAL A 166 8.32 8.88 6.05
CA VAL A 166 9.44 9.39 5.26
C VAL A 166 9.75 10.83 5.61
N SER A 167 10.93 11.29 5.23
CA SER A 167 11.43 12.63 5.53
C SER A 167 11.60 13.47 4.26
N ASP A 168 11.11 14.69 4.33
CA ASP A 168 11.60 15.80 3.50
C ASP A 168 12.93 16.25 4.11
N ILE A 169 14.04 15.83 3.49
CA ILE A 169 15.38 15.94 4.06
C ILE A 169 15.78 17.40 4.27
N LYS A 170 15.58 18.27 3.26
CA LYS A 170 15.91 19.70 3.34
C LYS A 170 15.11 20.45 4.39
N ARG A 171 13.84 20.08 4.57
CA ARG A 171 12.95 20.75 5.53
C ARG A 171 12.97 20.13 6.92
N ASN A 172 13.60 18.95 7.07
CA ASN A 172 13.60 18.18 8.30
C ASN A 172 12.17 17.98 8.83
N MET A 173 11.27 17.56 7.94
CA MET A 173 9.85 17.33 8.20
C MET A 173 9.47 15.90 7.83
N THR A 174 8.67 15.26 8.68
CA THR A 174 8.17 13.90 8.43
C THR A 174 6.82 13.94 7.72
N PHE A 175 6.64 13.04 6.76
CA PHE A 175 5.40 12.76 6.07
C PHE A 175 5.02 11.29 6.24
N ASN A 176 3.72 10.99 6.11
CA ASN A 176 3.26 9.61 6.06
C ASN A 176 2.66 9.34 4.69
N GLY A 177 3.24 8.40 3.93
CA GLY A 177 2.64 7.93 2.69
C GLY A 177 1.52 6.94 2.93
N SER A 178 0.56 6.91 2.02
CA SER A 178 -0.62 6.08 2.09
C SER A 178 -1.07 5.64 0.72
N ILE A 179 -1.32 4.34 0.60
CA ILE A 179 -1.98 3.74 -0.55
C ILE A 179 -2.96 2.66 -0.06
N HIS A 180 -4.18 2.73 -0.56
CA HIS A 180 -5.25 1.78 -0.28
C HIS A 180 -5.78 1.26 -1.61
N ILE A 181 -5.63 -0.04 -1.83
CA ILE A 181 -6.01 -0.71 -3.08
C ILE A 181 -7.19 -1.62 -2.79
N THR A 182 -8.28 -1.40 -3.52
CA THR A 182 -9.48 -2.26 -3.49
C THR A 182 -9.75 -2.82 -4.87
N VAL A 183 -10.52 -3.90 -4.93
CA VAL A 183 -10.99 -4.49 -6.18
C VAL A 183 -12.52 -4.54 -6.19
N ASN A 184 -13.13 -4.12 -7.29
CA ASN A 184 -14.56 -4.26 -7.53
C ASN A 184 -14.79 -4.76 -8.96
N GLY A 185 -15.20 -6.02 -9.07
CA GLY A 185 -15.38 -6.68 -10.37
C GLY A 185 -14.07 -6.73 -11.14
N SER A 186 -14.02 -6.06 -12.29
CA SER A 186 -12.86 -6.05 -13.20
C SER A 186 -11.91 -4.87 -13.00
N LYS A 187 -12.11 -4.04 -11.96
CA LYS A 187 -11.28 -2.85 -11.71
C LYS A 187 -10.68 -2.84 -10.32
N CYS A 188 -9.44 -2.39 -10.23
CA CYS A 188 -8.84 -1.96 -8.97
C CYS A 188 -8.96 -0.45 -8.82
N SER A 189 -9.27 0.00 -7.61
CA SER A 189 -9.23 1.41 -7.22
C SER A 189 -8.09 1.64 -6.25
N LEU A 190 -7.17 2.54 -6.60
CA LEU A 190 -6.01 2.94 -5.80
C LEU A 190 -6.28 4.34 -5.24
N SER A 191 -6.46 4.44 -3.93
CA SER A 191 -6.60 5.71 -3.21
C SER A 191 -5.27 6.05 -2.54
N VAL A 192 -4.69 7.20 -2.86
CA VAL A 192 -3.33 7.56 -2.45
C VAL A 192 -3.25 8.98 -1.90
N ASN A 193 -2.12 9.30 -1.24
CA ASN A 193 -1.84 10.66 -0.82
C ASN A 193 -0.60 11.32 -1.46
N GLU A 194 -0.03 10.70 -2.51
CA GLU A 194 1.08 11.24 -3.30
C GLU A 194 2.36 11.53 -2.48
N ILE A 195 2.59 10.74 -1.43
CA ILE A 195 3.83 10.75 -0.64
C ILE A 195 4.53 9.41 -0.84
N PRO A 196 5.83 9.39 -1.19
CA PRO A 196 6.56 8.18 -1.52
C PRO A 196 6.81 7.30 -0.28
N ASN A 197 7.41 6.14 -0.51
CA ASN A 197 7.89 5.26 0.55
C ASN A 197 9.36 5.46 0.94
N HIS A 198 10.03 6.44 0.36
CA HIS A 198 11.42 6.78 0.64
C HIS A 198 11.55 8.26 1.01
N ASP A 199 12.67 8.61 1.65
CA ASP A 199 13.03 10.01 1.88
C ASP A 199 13.22 10.77 0.55
N PHE A 200 12.87 12.06 0.54
CA PHE A 200 12.87 12.89 -0.67
C PHE A 200 13.40 14.30 -0.38
N ASN A 201 13.53 15.13 -1.43
CA ASN A 201 14.03 16.51 -1.33
C ASN A 201 15.44 16.59 -0.69
N ASP A 202 16.36 15.74 -1.15
CA ASP A 202 17.76 15.73 -0.73
C ASP A 202 18.52 16.97 -1.24
N GLN A 203 19.85 17.02 -1.03
CA GLN A 203 20.66 18.19 -1.38
C GLN A 203 20.68 18.49 -2.89
N SER A 204 20.52 17.49 -3.76
CA SER A 204 20.47 17.66 -5.21
C SER A 204 19.18 18.33 -5.72
N ALA A 205 18.07 18.16 -4.98
CA ALA A 205 16.75 18.65 -5.37
C ALA A 205 16.68 20.19 -5.49
N SER A 206 15.83 20.71 -6.36
CA SER A 206 15.53 22.14 -6.42
C SER A 206 14.05 22.36 -6.69
N PHE A 207 13.21 21.88 -5.76
CA PHE A 207 11.75 21.95 -5.91
C PHE A 207 11.27 23.40 -5.89
N ALA A 208 10.52 23.77 -6.93
CA ALA A 208 9.88 25.09 -7.00
C ALA A 208 8.76 25.24 -5.95
N THR A 209 8.14 24.13 -5.57
CA THR A 209 7.06 24.08 -4.59
C THR A 209 7.40 23.06 -3.50
N ASN A 210 7.05 23.37 -2.26
CA ASN A 210 7.22 22.42 -1.17
C ASN A 210 6.25 21.25 -1.33
N VAL A 211 6.73 20.03 -1.08
CA VAL A 211 5.87 18.84 -1.06
C VAL A 211 4.76 19.02 -0.02
N SER A 212 3.55 18.67 -0.43
CA SER A 212 2.39 18.51 0.45
C SER A 212 1.55 17.31 0.04
N SER A 213 0.99 16.59 1.02
CA SER A 213 0.14 15.44 0.76
C SER A 213 -1.09 15.83 -0.04
N GLN A 214 -1.39 15.08 -1.09
CA GLN A 214 -2.58 15.27 -1.91
C GLN A 214 -3.60 14.17 -1.67
N SER A 215 -4.69 14.17 -2.43
CA SER A 215 -5.62 13.04 -2.50
C SER A 215 -5.75 12.62 -3.96
N GLY A 216 -5.22 11.43 -4.27
CA GLY A 216 -5.30 10.81 -5.59
C GLY A 216 -6.24 9.61 -5.57
N SER A 217 -6.97 9.39 -6.66
CA SER A 217 -7.78 8.19 -6.86
C SER A 217 -7.66 7.73 -8.31
N TYR A 218 -7.14 6.53 -8.50
CA TYR A 218 -6.84 5.95 -9.80
C TYR A 218 -7.56 4.62 -9.97
N GLN A 219 -7.96 4.31 -11.19
CA GLN A 219 -8.58 3.04 -11.55
C GLN A 219 -7.81 2.37 -12.68
N VAL A 220 -7.54 1.08 -12.51
CA VAL A 220 -6.92 0.24 -13.54
C VAL A 220 -7.69 -1.07 -13.68
N ASP A 221 -7.72 -1.60 -14.89
CA ASP A 221 -8.35 -2.90 -15.14
C ASP A 221 -7.53 -4.04 -14.55
N VAL A 222 -8.19 -5.01 -13.92
CA VAL A 222 -7.58 -6.26 -13.41
C VAL A 222 -6.99 -7.08 -14.56
N THR A 223 -7.55 -6.94 -15.76
CA THR A 223 -7.08 -7.62 -16.97
C THR A 223 -7.08 -6.62 -18.13
N PRO A 224 -6.01 -5.80 -18.25
CA PRO A 224 -5.91 -4.79 -19.31
C PRO A 224 -5.94 -5.45 -20.69
N GLN A 225 -6.48 -4.73 -21.67
CA GLN A 225 -6.61 -5.18 -23.04
C GLN A 225 -5.66 -4.42 -23.95
N MET A 226 -5.00 -5.16 -24.85
CA MET A 226 -4.07 -4.59 -25.81
C MET A 226 -4.86 -4.07 -27.01
N GLU A 227 -4.60 -2.83 -27.40
CA GLU A 227 -5.14 -2.22 -28.60
C GLU A 227 -4.23 -2.47 -29.80
N ASN A 228 -4.78 -2.34 -31.01
CA ASN A 228 -4.00 -2.51 -32.25
C ASN A 228 -3.07 -1.32 -32.50
N ASP A 229 -3.47 -0.14 -32.06
CA ASP A 229 -2.72 1.11 -32.19
C ASP A 229 -2.28 1.58 -30.80
N VAL A 230 -1.11 2.22 -30.73
CA VAL A 230 -0.61 2.79 -29.49
C VAL A 230 -1.35 4.10 -29.16
N THR A 231 -1.54 4.37 -27.87
CA THR A 231 -2.01 5.69 -27.41
C THR A 231 -0.81 6.49 -26.92
N GLU A 232 -0.55 7.64 -27.54
CA GLU A 232 0.56 8.51 -27.14
C GLU A 232 0.34 9.11 -25.74
N VAL A 233 1.45 9.36 -25.02
CA VAL A 233 1.38 10.13 -23.78
C VAL A 233 1.04 11.59 -24.08
N THR A 234 0.17 12.19 -23.27
CA THR A 234 -0.28 13.57 -23.43
C THR A 234 -0.14 14.36 -22.13
N LEU A 235 0.04 15.67 -22.25
CA LEU A 235 -0.11 16.55 -21.10
C LEU A 235 -1.55 16.51 -20.58
N GLY A 236 -1.70 16.70 -19.27
CA GLY A 236 -3.00 16.59 -18.63
C GLY A 236 -3.42 15.16 -18.29
N THR A 237 -2.65 14.15 -18.68
CA THR A 237 -2.88 12.76 -18.32
C THR A 237 -1.66 12.21 -17.60
N ARG A 238 -1.85 11.80 -16.34
CA ARG A 238 -0.83 11.10 -15.56
C ARG A 238 -0.55 9.75 -16.20
N ASN A 239 0.71 9.33 -16.26
CA ASN A 239 1.09 8.17 -17.04
C ASN A 239 0.97 6.85 -16.27
N ALA A 240 1.19 6.90 -14.96
CA ALA A 240 1.13 5.73 -14.11
C ALA A 240 0.96 6.11 -12.64
N ILE A 241 0.67 5.11 -11.82
CA ILE A 241 0.72 5.17 -10.36
C ILE A 241 1.62 4.05 -9.85
N PHE A 242 2.63 4.39 -9.07
CA PHE A 242 3.48 3.41 -8.40
C PHE A 242 2.86 2.90 -7.11
N LEU A 243 3.24 1.69 -6.70
CA LEU A 243 2.75 0.99 -5.51
C LEU A 243 3.23 1.63 -4.19
N ASN A 244 4.08 2.66 -4.26
CA ASN A 244 4.34 3.55 -3.12
C ASN A 244 3.38 4.74 -3.02
N GLY A 245 2.41 4.86 -3.93
CA GLY A 245 1.38 5.87 -3.91
C GLY A 245 1.72 7.18 -4.61
N VAL A 246 2.77 7.21 -5.43
CA VAL A 246 3.20 8.40 -6.18
C VAL A 246 3.00 8.22 -7.67
N MET A 247 2.39 9.23 -8.30
CA MET A 247 2.14 9.27 -9.74
C MET A 247 3.41 9.47 -10.58
N VAL A 248 3.31 9.09 -11.85
CA VAL A 248 4.32 9.35 -12.89
C VAL A 248 3.78 10.37 -13.89
N ASP A 249 4.59 11.38 -14.20
CA ASP A 249 4.33 12.36 -15.25
C ASP A 249 5.61 12.55 -16.06
N LEU A 250 5.64 12.08 -17.31
CA LEU A 250 6.88 11.94 -18.08
C LEU A 250 7.15 13.12 -19.01
N LEU A 251 6.21 14.04 -19.17
CA LEU A 251 6.33 15.15 -20.09
C LEU A 251 6.69 16.43 -19.35
N ALA A 252 7.75 17.11 -19.78
CA ALA A 252 7.95 18.50 -19.39
C ALA A 252 6.83 19.34 -20.00
N ALA A 253 6.31 20.32 -19.26
CA ALA A 253 5.49 21.39 -19.82
C ALA A 253 6.31 22.43 -20.62
N ALA A 254 7.60 22.19 -20.86
CA ALA A 254 8.52 23.08 -21.55
C ALA A 254 8.88 22.56 -22.95
N CYS A 255 8.91 23.47 -23.93
CA CYS A 255 9.43 23.22 -25.27
C CYS A 255 10.28 24.40 -25.71
N TYR A 256 11.32 24.12 -26.49
CA TYR A 256 12.20 25.16 -27.03
C TYR A 256 11.43 26.13 -27.93
N ASP A 257 11.66 27.44 -27.75
CA ASP A 257 11.01 28.54 -28.46
C ASP A 257 9.49 28.58 -28.27
N VAL A 258 9.00 28.11 -27.12
CA VAL A 258 7.58 28.18 -26.77
C VAL A 258 7.41 28.76 -25.36
N GLY A 259 6.63 29.83 -25.24
CA GLY A 259 6.38 30.51 -23.97
C GLY A 259 6.92 31.95 -23.97
N ASN A 260 7.01 32.55 -22.79
CA ASN A 260 7.46 33.93 -22.59
C ASN A 260 8.85 34.02 -21.93
N GLU A 261 9.46 32.89 -21.61
CA GLU A 261 10.78 32.82 -21.00
C GLU A 261 11.89 33.08 -22.03
N PRO A 262 13.11 33.45 -21.59
CA PRO A 262 14.24 33.60 -22.50
C PRO A 262 14.48 32.33 -23.32
N LEU A 263 14.69 32.49 -24.63
CA LEU A 263 14.91 31.38 -25.56
C LEU A 263 16.05 30.46 -25.09
N GLY A 264 15.76 29.18 -24.98
CA GLY A 264 16.69 28.15 -24.49
C GLY A 264 16.73 28.01 -22.96
N GLN A 265 15.87 28.68 -22.22
CA GLN A 265 15.75 28.61 -20.75
C GLN A 265 14.32 28.31 -20.30
N GLU A 266 13.46 27.87 -21.21
CA GLU A 266 12.04 27.63 -20.97
C GLU A 266 11.84 26.48 -19.95
N LYS A 267 10.98 26.73 -18.98
CA LYS A 267 10.49 25.79 -17.96
C LYS A 267 9.00 25.49 -18.15
N VAL A 268 8.29 26.34 -18.90
CA VAL A 268 6.89 26.15 -19.30
C VAL A 268 6.64 26.59 -20.75
N GLY A 269 5.44 26.35 -21.28
CA GLY A 269 4.99 26.89 -22.58
C GLY A 269 4.51 25.85 -23.58
N CYS A 270 4.80 24.57 -23.36
CA CYS A 270 4.41 23.51 -24.25
C CYS A 270 3.05 22.93 -23.86
N GLY A 271 1.96 23.41 -24.48
CA GLY A 271 0.60 22.94 -24.24
C GLY A 271 0.19 21.71 -25.09
N PRO A 272 -1.08 21.28 -25.01
CA PRO A 272 -1.64 20.18 -25.81
C PRO A 272 -1.54 20.42 -27.33
N ASP A 273 -1.59 21.67 -27.79
CA ASP A 273 -1.39 22.06 -29.19
C ASP A 273 0.06 21.84 -29.66
N GLN A 274 1.00 21.76 -28.72
CA GLN A 274 2.42 21.50 -28.94
C GLN A 274 2.81 20.05 -28.58
N ILE A 275 1.85 19.12 -28.46
CA ILE A 275 2.18 17.75 -28.04
C ILE A 275 3.19 17.07 -28.95
N ASN A 276 3.13 17.36 -30.25
CA ASN A 276 4.03 16.84 -31.27
C ASN A 276 5.33 17.66 -31.45
N ASN A 277 5.61 18.63 -30.57
CA ASN A 277 6.83 19.42 -30.67
C ASN A 277 8.07 18.52 -30.42
N PRO A 278 8.96 18.36 -31.42
CA PRO A 278 10.12 17.48 -31.30
C PRO A 278 11.15 18.01 -30.29
N TRP A 279 11.13 19.31 -30.00
CA TRP A 279 12.02 19.99 -29.08
C TRP A 279 11.37 20.21 -27.71
N ARG A 280 10.58 19.22 -27.27
CA ARG A 280 10.17 19.09 -25.87
C ARG A 280 11.37 18.63 -25.05
N TYR A 281 11.66 19.37 -24.00
CA TYR A 281 12.75 19.02 -23.08
C TYR A 281 12.51 17.66 -22.44
N ASP A 282 13.55 16.85 -22.30
CA ASP A 282 13.51 15.64 -21.47
C ASP A 282 13.78 16.05 -20.01
N PRO A 283 12.81 15.89 -19.09
CA PRO A 283 12.97 16.23 -17.68
C PRO A 283 14.20 15.60 -17.02
N MET A 284 14.58 14.40 -17.47
CA MET A 284 15.67 13.62 -16.88
C MET A 284 17.00 13.79 -17.61
N SER A 285 17.04 14.60 -18.66
CA SER A 285 18.31 14.96 -19.27
C SER A 285 19.15 15.77 -18.28
N ASN A 286 20.42 15.37 -18.12
CA ASN A 286 21.38 16.11 -17.31
C ASN A 286 21.65 17.54 -17.83
N LEU A 287 21.17 17.87 -19.03
CA LEU A 287 21.28 19.18 -19.67
C LEU A 287 20.17 20.16 -19.27
N ASN A 288 19.06 19.70 -18.67
CA ASN A 288 17.88 20.54 -18.48
C ASN A 288 17.60 21.01 -17.05
N SER A 289 18.29 20.42 -16.05
CA SER A 289 18.23 20.85 -14.64
C SER A 289 16.80 21.15 -14.16
N PHE A 290 15.90 20.18 -14.24
CA PHE A 290 14.51 20.31 -13.73
C PHE A 290 14.41 20.20 -12.19
N GLY A 291 15.55 20.14 -11.49
CA GLY A 291 15.57 20.18 -10.03
C GLY A 291 15.01 18.93 -9.36
N THR A 292 15.08 17.78 -10.04
CA THR A 292 14.69 16.49 -9.44
C THR A 292 15.60 16.14 -8.27
N ASP A 293 15.06 15.37 -7.34
CA ASP A 293 15.85 14.74 -6.29
C ASP A 293 16.57 13.47 -6.79
N GLN A 294 17.28 12.78 -5.90
CA GLN A 294 18.01 11.55 -6.24
C GLN A 294 17.11 10.40 -6.70
N HIS A 295 15.80 10.49 -6.51
CA HIS A 295 14.80 9.52 -6.95
C HIS A 295 14.09 9.97 -8.23
N ASN A 296 14.67 10.95 -8.96
CA ASN A 296 14.22 11.39 -10.27
C ASN A 296 12.78 11.95 -10.26
N ALA A 297 12.42 12.60 -9.16
CA ALA A 297 11.12 13.22 -8.94
C ALA A 297 11.25 14.67 -8.49
N HIS A 298 10.20 15.45 -8.74
CA HIS A 298 10.04 16.79 -8.17
C HIS A 298 8.56 17.07 -7.91
N THR A 299 8.17 18.34 -7.84
CA THR A 299 6.85 18.75 -7.39
C THR A 299 6.06 19.54 -8.42
N GLN A 300 4.77 19.26 -8.50
CA GLN A 300 3.79 20.13 -9.14
C GLN A 300 3.55 21.43 -8.36
N PRO A 301 2.91 22.45 -8.98
CA PRO A 301 2.58 23.73 -8.33
C PRO A 301 1.72 23.63 -7.07
N ASP A 302 0.95 22.55 -6.90
CA ASP A 302 0.17 22.27 -5.68
C ASP A 302 0.95 21.49 -4.60
N GLY A 303 2.21 21.15 -4.89
CA GLY A 303 3.08 20.37 -4.02
C GLY A 303 2.92 18.85 -4.16
N THR A 304 2.19 18.36 -5.17
CA THR A 304 2.20 16.93 -5.52
C THR A 304 3.61 16.49 -5.87
N TYR A 305 4.15 15.46 -5.23
CA TYR A 305 5.42 14.85 -5.61
C TYR A 305 5.19 13.84 -6.75
N HIS A 306 6.04 13.81 -7.78
CA HIS A 306 5.86 12.91 -8.93
C HIS A 306 7.18 12.55 -9.63
N TYR A 307 7.22 11.36 -10.21
CA TYR A 307 8.39 10.85 -10.93
C TYR A 307 8.38 11.25 -12.41
N HIS A 308 9.58 11.59 -12.91
CA HIS A 308 9.86 11.68 -14.35
C HIS A 308 10.72 10.52 -14.87
N GLY A 309 11.34 9.73 -13.98
CA GLY A 309 12.22 8.64 -14.37
C GLY A 309 12.28 7.49 -13.39
N ASN A 310 13.39 6.75 -13.42
CA ASN A 310 13.62 5.61 -12.54
C ASN A 310 13.52 6.04 -11.07
N PRO A 311 12.60 5.50 -10.25
CA PRO A 311 12.45 5.94 -8.87
C PRO A 311 13.67 5.61 -8.01
N LEU A 312 14.58 4.73 -8.46
CA LEU A 312 15.75 4.23 -7.71
C LEU A 312 15.41 3.75 -6.29
N ALA A 313 14.16 3.33 -6.15
CA ALA A 313 13.48 2.84 -4.97
C ALA A 313 12.48 1.78 -5.43
N LEU A 314 11.88 1.03 -4.51
CA LEU A 314 10.90 -0.04 -4.76
C LEU A 314 11.47 -1.34 -5.32
N PHE A 315 12.74 -1.39 -5.70
CA PHE A 315 13.36 -2.60 -6.23
C PHE A 315 14.88 -2.56 -6.05
N ASP A 316 15.48 -3.72 -6.27
CA ASP A 316 16.92 -3.88 -6.34
C ASP A 316 17.45 -3.38 -7.69
N THR A 317 18.44 -2.49 -7.64
CA THR A 317 19.05 -1.88 -8.82
C THR A 317 20.24 -2.69 -9.36
N GLU A 318 20.71 -3.71 -8.66
CA GLU A 318 21.85 -4.53 -9.09
C GLU A 318 21.41 -5.87 -9.70
N CYS A 319 20.87 -5.81 -10.92
CA CYS A 319 20.29 -6.97 -11.60
C CYS A 319 21.23 -8.20 -11.68
N GLU A 320 22.49 -7.98 -12.04
CA GLU A 320 23.45 -9.08 -12.28
C GLU A 320 23.99 -9.69 -10.98
N SER A 321 24.17 -8.89 -9.91
CA SER A 321 24.76 -9.37 -8.66
C SER A 321 23.75 -10.16 -7.83
N ASN A 322 22.49 -9.72 -7.81
CA ASN A 322 21.43 -10.32 -7.00
C ASN A 322 20.65 -11.40 -7.76
N ALA A 323 20.79 -11.44 -9.09
CA ALA A 323 20.16 -12.41 -9.97
C ALA A 323 18.64 -12.56 -9.72
N GLN A 324 17.98 -11.45 -9.38
CA GLN A 324 16.54 -11.35 -9.19
C GLN A 324 15.92 -10.51 -10.29
N GLU A 325 14.89 -11.05 -10.93
CA GLU A 325 14.05 -10.28 -11.84
C GLU A 325 13.27 -9.22 -11.07
N SER A 326 13.00 -8.09 -11.71
CA SER A 326 12.38 -6.98 -11.02
C SER A 326 10.92 -7.27 -10.66
N PRO A 327 10.44 -6.72 -9.52
CA PRO A 327 9.04 -6.76 -9.16
C PRO A 327 8.21 -5.85 -10.08
N VAL A 328 6.89 -6.00 -10.01
CA VAL A 328 5.97 -4.94 -10.40
C VAL A 328 6.02 -3.85 -9.32
N ILE A 329 6.18 -2.61 -9.77
CA ILE A 329 6.34 -1.43 -8.93
C ILE A 329 5.16 -0.47 -9.07
N GLY A 330 4.24 -0.73 -9.98
CA GLY A 330 3.14 0.17 -10.32
C GLY A 330 2.32 -0.31 -11.51
N PHE A 331 1.33 0.49 -11.87
CA PHE A 331 0.46 0.25 -13.01
C PHE A 331 0.38 1.51 -13.86
N ALA A 332 0.52 1.33 -15.18
CA ALA A 332 0.29 2.40 -16.13
C ALA A 332 -1.21 2.74 -16.21
N ALA A 333 -1.52 3.91 -16.77
CA ALA A 333 -2.91 4.37 -16.88
C ALA A 333 -3.80 3.41 -17.69
N ASP A 334 -3.24 2.61 -18.59
CA ASP A 334 -3.93 1.57 -19.36
C ASP A 334 -4.03 0.21 -18.65
N GLY A 335 -3.58 0.15 -17.38
CA GLY A 335 -3.69 -0.97 -16.47
C GLY A 335 -2.61 -2.04 -16.59
N TYR A 336 -1.68 -1.93 -17.54
CA TYR A 336 -0.56 -2.86 -17.61
C TYR A 336 0.45 -2.60 -16.46
N PRO A 337 1.05 -3.67 -15.91
CA PRO A 337 2.05 -3.55 -14.85
C PRO A 337 3.31 -2.85 -15.35
N ILE A 338 3.97 -2.15 -14.43
CA ILE A 338 5.29 -1.56 -14.63
C ILE A 338 6.28 -2.32 -13.75
N PHE A 339 7.31 -2.88 -14.36
CA PHE A 339 8.38 -3.60 -13.70
C PHE A 339 9.59 -2.69 -13.48
N GLY A 340 10.41 -3.00 -12.48
CA GLY A 340 11.80 -2.51 -12.43
C GLY A 340 12.64 -3.01 -13.63
N PRO A 341 13.92 -2.64 -13.72
CA PRO A 341 14.74 -2.83 -14.92
C PRO A 341 15.22 -4.27 -15.16
N CYS A 342 15.22 -5.13 -14.15
CA CYS A 342 15.89 -6.43 -14.20
C CYS A 342 15.04 -7.50 -14.88
N ILE A 343 15.59 -8.10 -15.94
CA ILE A 343 14.93 -9.10 -16.76
C ILE A 343 15.81 -10.36 -16.88
N ASN A 344 15.17 -11.52 -17.01
CA ASN A 344 15.87 -12.79 -17.21
C ASN A 344 15.88 -13.18 -18.67
N VAL A 345 17.08 -13.18 -19.25
CA VAL A 345 17.30 -13.56 -20.65
C VAL A 345 18.15 -14.82 -20.66
N ASN A 346 17.50 -15.96 -20.96
CA ASN A 346 18.13 -17.28 -21.04
C ASN A 346 18.89 -17.70 -19.76
N GLY A 347 18.36 -17.37 -18.58
CA GLY A 347 18.94 -17.71 -17.29
C GLY A 347 19.96 -16.70 -16.75
N ALA A 348 20.19 -15.59 -17.45
CA ALA A 348 21.00 -14.47 -16.98
C ALA A 348 20.11 -13.26 -16.70
N VAL A 349 20.18 -12.75 -15.48
CA VAL A 349 19.45 -11.53 -15.08
C VAL A 349 20.33 -10.31 -15.37
N ARG A 350 19.78 -9.33 -16.09
CA ARG A 350 20.42 -8.06 -16.43
C ARG A 350 19.37 -6.96 -16.60
N GLU A 351 19.81 -5.72 -16.73
CA GLU A 351 18.91 -4.61 -17.10
C GLU A 351 18.31 -4.82 -18.50
N ALA A 352 17.05 -4.41 -18.66
CA ALA A 352 16.37 -4.32 -19.95
C ALA A 352 16.95 -3.16 -20.78
N ASN A 353 17.20 -3.41 -22.06
CA ASN A 353 17.69 -2.40 -22.98
C ASN A 353 16.52 -1.76 -23.73
N SER A 354 16.43 -0.43 -23.66
CA SER A 354 15.52 0.35 -24.52
C SER A 354 15.88 0.16 -26.01
N SER A 355 14.87 0.13 -26.87
CA SER A 355 15.05 0.18 -28.33
C SER A 355 15.12 1.61 -28.87
N PHE A 356 15.09 2.62 -28.01
CA PHE A 356 15.38 3.99 -28.39
C PHE A 356 16.88 4.26 -28.28
N THR A 357 17.42 4.88 -29.32
CA THR A 357 18.82 5.30 -29.37
C THR A 357 18.92 6.79 -29.69
N LEU A 358 19.96 7.42 -29.18
CA LEU A 358 20.27 8.80 -29.53
C LEU A 358 20.60 8.88 -31.03
N LYS A 359 19.95 9.79 -31.75
CA LYS A 359 20.26 10.08 -33.16
C LYS A 359 21.70 10.56 -33.27
N SER A 360 22.29 10.41 -34.46
CA SER A 360 23.65 10.91 -34.73
C SER A 360 23.62 12.22 -35.53
N GLY A 361 24.64 13.07 -35.34
CA GLY A 361 24.82 14.29 -36.11
C GLY A 361 24.05 15.51 -35.57
N THR A 362 23.87 16.50 -36.45
CA THR A 362 23.24 17.79 -36.12
C THR A 362 21.71 17.70 -36.18
N ARG A 363 21.03 18.37 -35.26
CA ARG A 363 19.56 18.53 -35.28
C ARG A 363 19.10 19.11 -36.61
N GLN A 364 18.20 18.41 -37.27
CA GLN A 364 17.63 18.84 -38.55
C GLN A 364 16.47 19.81 -38.35
N SER A 365 16.28 20.73 -39.30
CA SER A 365 15.12 21.63 -39.29
C SER A 365 13.83 20.85 -39.52
N ILE A 366 12.82 21.15 -38.70
CA ILE A 366 11.48 20.55 -38.79
C ILE A 366 10.49 21.66 -39.05
N ASN A 367 9.66 21.50 -40.10
CA ASN A 367 8.71 22.52 -40.52
C ASN A 367 7.74 22.85 -39.38
N GLY A 368 7.62 24.14 -39.04
CA GLY A 368 6.76 24.62 -37.97
C GLY A 368 7.43 24.74 -36.60
N TYR A 369 8.69 24.31 -36.44
CA TYR A 369 9.42 24.39 -35.16
C TYR A 369 10.80 25.03 -35.33
N THR A 370 11.14 25.95 -34.42
CA THR A 370 12.49 26.53 -34.35
C THR A 370 13.48 25.47 -33.89
N THR A 371 14.59 25.33 -34.61
CA THR A 371 15.61 24.31 -34.29
C THR A 371 16.54 24.82 -33.19
N PRO A 372 16.78 24.04 -32.12
CA PRO A 372 17.70 24.42 -31.05
C PRO A 372 19.12 24.70 -31.56
N VAL A 373 19.69 25.83 -31.14
CA VAL A 373 21.04 26.28 -31.52
C VAL A 373 21.92 26.46 -30.28
N SER A 374 23.08 25.83 -30.29
CA SER A 374 24.15 25.94 -29.28
C SER A 374 24.48 27.39 -28.97
N GLY A 375 24.62 27.70 -27.67
CA GLY A 375 24.89 29.04 -27.17
C GLY A 375 23.68 29.96 -27.07
N THR A 376 22.48 29.43 -27.34
CA THR A 376 21.21 30.11 -27.06
C THR A 376 20.65 29.60 -25.75
N GLY A 377 20.56 30.45 -24.72
CA GLY A 377 20.15 29.99 -23.38
C GLY A 377 21.04 28.85 -22.89
N ASP A 378 20.41 27.76 -22.48
CA ASP A 378 21.06 26.56 -21.93
C ASP A 378 21.24 25.46 -22.99
N ILE A 379 21.10 25.78 -24.29
CA ILE A 379 21.33 24.81 -25.36
C ILE A 379 22.82 24.52 -25.50
N ASN A 380 23.20 23.29 -25.15
CA ASN A 380 24.60 22.88 -25.08
C ASN A 380 25.21 22.70 -26.48
N SER A 381 24.52 21.98 -27.36
CA SER A 381 25.04 21.64 -28.68
C SER A 381 24.00 21.81 -29.81
N ASN A 382 24.48 21.79 -31.05
CA ASN A 382 23.62 21.68 -32.23
C ASN A 382 23.30 20.21 -32.57
N THR A 383 23.80 19.25 -31.80
CA THR A 383 23.70 17.81 -32.07
C THR A 383 22.57 17.18 -31.27
N TYR A 384 22.13 16.01 -31.70
CA TYR A 384 21.28 15.16 -30.88
C TYR A 384 22.09 14.69 -29.67
N ASP A 385 21.90 15.33 -28.52
CA ASP A 385 22.70 15.11 -27.30
C ASP A 385 21.85 14.62 -26.11
N GLY A 386 20.55 14.41 -26.33
CA GLY A 386 19.61 13.93 -25.33
C GLY A 386 19.00 15.05 -24.50
N GLN A 387 19.20 16.32 -24.89
CA GLN A 387 18.51 17.46 -24.26
C GLN A 387 17.01 17.42 -24.54
N PHE A 388 16.60 16.94 -25.70
CA PHE A 388 15.21 16.89 -26.11
C PHE A 388 14.74 15.45 -26.33
N ARG A 389 13.46 15.19 -26.08
CA ARG A 389 12.86 13.88 -26.37
C ARG A 389 12.99 13.52 -27.87
N GLY A 390 12.89 14.51 -28.76
CA GLY A 390 13.07 14.32 -30.19
C GLY A 390 14.51 14.02 -30.63
N ASP A 391 15.49 14.04 -29.72
CA ASP A 391 16.85 13.59 -30.01
C ASP A 391 16.96 12.07 -30.12
N TYR A 392 15.97 11.33 -29.62
CA TYR A 392 15.93 9.88 -29.69
C TYR A 392 15.11 9.39 -30.89
N GLU A 393 15.45 8.21 -31.38
CA GLU A 393 14.66 7.46 -32.36
C GLU A 393 14.47 6.02 -31.90
N TYR A 394 13.26 5.49 -32.13
CA TYR A 394 12.97 4.09 -31.95
C TYR A 394 13.48 3.28 -33.15
N THR A 395 14.19 2.20 -32.86
CA THR A 395 14.57 1.19 -33.86
C THR A 395 14.09 -0.18 -33.38
N ALA A 396 13.10 -0.76 -34.08
CA ALA A 396 12.55 -2.05 -33.70
C ALA A 396 13.63 -3.14 -33.59
N GLY A 397 13.72 -3.78 -32.42
CA GLY A 397 14.70 -4.83 -32.13
C GLY A 397 16.13 -4.34 -31.86
N ALA A 398 16.36 -3.03 -31.68
CA ALA A 398 17.65 -2.51 -31.24
C ALA A 398 17.94 -2.84 -29.77
N GLY A 399 16.89 -2.94 -28.95
CA GLY A 399 16.92 -3.40 -27.56
C GLY A 399 15.93 -4.53 -27.31
N ASP A 400 15.57 -4.72 -26.04
CA ASP A 400 14.59 -5.71 -25.60
C ASP A 400 13.15 -5.16 -25.66
N LEU A 401 13.01 -3.85 -25.45
CA LEU A 401 11.72 -3.18 -25.26
C LEU A 401 11.16 -2.63 -26.57
N ASP A 402 9.84 -2.55 -26.68
CA ASP A 402 9.12 -2.04 -27.84
C ASP A 402 9.01 -0.49 -27.85
N GLU A 403 8.26 0.07 -28.81
CA GLU A 403 8.10 1.51 -28.99
C GLU A 403 7.43 2.23 -27.81
N CYS A 404 6.75 1.49 -26.93
CA CYS A 404 6.15 2.02 -25.72
C CYS A 404 7.02 1.77 -24.48
N ASN A 405 8.21 1.21 -24.65
CA ASN A 405 9.14 0.83 -23.60
C ASN A 405 8.62 -0.34 -22.73
N GLY A 406 7.91 -1.28 -23.35
CA GLY A 406 7.47 -2.51 -22.71
C GLY A 406 7.88 -3.77 -23.47
N MET A 407 7.56 -4.92 -22.92
CA MET A 407 7.72 -6.21 -23.61
C MET A 407 6.77 -7.26 -23.03
N THR A 408 6.62 -8.39 -23.74
CA THR A 408 5.86 -9.54 -23.26
C THR A 408 6.80 -10.65 -22.80
N VAL A 409 6.71 -11.02 -21.53
CA VAL A 409 7.42 -12.17 -20.94
C VAL A 409 6.38 -13.16 -20.44
N ASN A 410 6.49 -14.43 -20.85
CA ASN A 410 5.58 -15.51 -20.44
C ASN A 410 4.07 -15.19 -20.62
N GLY A 411 3.72 -14.43 -21.66
CA GLY A 411 2.34 -14.03 -21.96
C GLY A 411 1.84 -12.83 -21.14
N GLN A 412 2.69 -12.22 -20.31
CA GLN A 412 2.40 -10.99 -19.59
C GLN A 412 3.14 -9.83 -20.24
N TYR A 413 2.37 -8.89 -20.78
CA TYR A 413 2.92 -7.61 -21.21
C TYR A 413 3.07 -6.68 -20.01
N GLY A 414 4.13 -5.87 -20.00
CA GLY A 414 4.29 -4.77 -19.06
C GLY A 414 5.36 -3.78 -19.53
N TYR A 415 5.36 -2.61 -18.91
CA TYR A 415 6.37 -1.58 -19.12
C TYR A 415 7.55 -1.81 -18.18
N TYR A 416 8.72 -1.29 -18.54
CA TYR A 416 9.93 -1.48 -17.76
C TYR A 416 10.60 -0.15 -17.45
N ILE A 417 10.96 0.06 -16.19
CA ILE A 417 11.87 1.14 -15.82
C ILE A 417 13.20 0.94 -16.52
N THR A 418 13.78 2.02 -17.05
CA THR A 418 15.14 1.98 -17.60
C THR A 418 15.98 3.15 -17.10
N ASN A 419 17.30 3.03 -17.26
CA ASN A 419 18.29 4.06 -16.95
C ASN A 419 18.61 4.96 -18.15
N ALA A 420 17.78 4.90 -19.20
CA ALA A 420 17.92 5.70 -20.41
C ALA A 420 16.54 6.13 -20.91
N PHE A 421 16.50 6.94 -21.96
CA PHE A 421 15.21 7.24 -22.60
C PHE A 421 14.66 6.00 -23.33
N PRO A 422 13.36 5.68 -23.21
CA PRO A 422 12.37 6.22 -22.28
C PRO A 422 12.53 5.66 -20.86
N TRP A 423 12.38 6.52 -19.86
CA TRP A 423 12.69 6.19 -18.47
C TRP A 423 11.67 5.24 -17.79
N VAL A 424 10.42 5.28 -18.24
CA VAL A 424 9.32 4.45 -17.72
C VAL A 424 8.47 3.89 -18.86
N LEU A 425 7.74 4.74 -19.58
CA LEU A 425 6.98 4.40 -20.78
C LEU A 425 7.05 5.53 -21.81
N ASN A 426 6.80 5.21 -23.07
CA ASN A 426 6.74 6.23 -24.15
C ASN A 426 5.34 6.38 -24.74
N CYS A 427 4.55 5.32 -24.72
CA CYS A 427 3.15 5.29 -25.13
C CYS A 427 2.43 4.19 -24.34
N PHE A 428 1.12 4.09 -24.52
CA PHE A 428 0.29 3.02 -23.97
C PHE A 428 -0.04 1.99 -25.05
N LYS A 429 -0.04 0.71 -24.67
CA LYS A 429 -0.51 -0.42 -25.49
C LYS A 429 -1.98 -0.73 -25.28
N GLY A 430 -2.58 -0.25 -24.19
CA GLY A 430 -4.02 -0.30 -23.97
C GLY A 430 -4.66 1.09 -24.04
N THR A 431 -5.90 1.16 -23.58
CA THR A 431 -6.64 2.42 -23.42
C THR A 431 -6.46 2.95 -22.00
N PRO A 432 -5.88 4.15 -21.80
CA PRO A 432 -5.77 4.78 -20.48
C PRO A 432 -7.14 5.00 -19.81
N ASP A 433 -7.26 4.69 -18.53
CA ASP A 433 -8.46 4.96 -17.74
C ASP A 433 -8.62 6.47 -17.49
N ALA A 434 -9.88 6.94 -17.56
CA ALA A 434 -10.21 8.35 -17.43
C ALA A 434 -9.82 8.96 -16.06
N SER A 435 -9.69 8.14 -15.00
CA SER A 435 -9.23 8.59 -13.68
C SER A 435 -7.82 9.19 -13.69
N PHE A 436 -6.98 8.85 -14.67
CA PHE A 436 -5.64 9.43 -14.85
C PHE A 436 -5.65 10.79 -15.55
N THR A 437 -6.77 11.15 -16.19
CA THR A 437 -6.91 12.43 -16.90
C THR A 437 -7.35 13.52 -15.94
N ALA A 438 -6.52 14.54 -15.78
CA ALA A 438 -6.80 15.67 -14.92
C ALA A 438 -7.88 16.57 -15.53
N THR A 439 -8.68 17.19 -14.67
CA THR A 439 -9.69 18.20 -15.07
C THR A 439 -9.65 19.38 -14.11
N GLY A 440 -10.14 20.54 -14.54
CA GLY A 440 -10.21 21.73 -13.71
C GLY A 440 -8.84 22.17 -13.17
N PRO A 441 -8.71 22.53 -11.88
CA PRO A 441 -7.45 22.99 -11.30
C PRO A 441 -6.30 21.98 -11.41
N ALA A 442 -6.59 20.68 -11.31
CA ALA A 442 -5.56 19.65 -11.44
C ALA A 442 -4.96 19.60 -12.86
N LEU A 443 -5.77 19.92 -13.88
CA LEU A 443 -5.28 20.03 -15.25
C LEU A 443 -4.34 21.22 -15.40
N GLN A 444 -4.67 22.36 -14.78
CA GLN A 444 -3.82 23.55 -14.82
C GLN A 444 -2.46 23.29 -14.15
N ASN A 445 -2.46 22.62 -13.00
CA ASN A 445 -1.24 22.22 -12.31
C ASN A 445 -0.37 21.31 -13.17
N LEU A 446 -0.98 20.25 -13.74
CA LEU A 446 -0.27 19.27 -14.57
C LEU A 446 0.24 19.87 -15.89
N MET A 447 -0.43 20.89 -16.41
CA MET A 447 0.01 21.62 -17.60
C MET A 447 1.02 22.72 -17.29
N HIS A 448 1.28 23.01 -16.01
CA HIS A 448 1.94 24.24 -15.58
C HIS A 448 1.36 25.50 -16.27
N SER A 449 0.05 25.49 -16.54
CA SER A 449 -0.59 26.57 -17.29
C SER A 449 -0.79 27.79 -16.40
N HIS A 450 -0.19 28.92 -16.76
CA HIS A 450 -0.38 30.20 -16.08
C HIS A 450 -1.58 30.98 -16.66
N ASP A 451 -2.78 30.38 -16.65
CA ASP A 451 -4.02 31.10 -16.95
C ASP A 451 -4.58 31.68 -15.65
N ASP A 452 -3.93 32.73 -15.13
CA ASP A 452 -4.49 33.82 -14.30
C ASP A 452 -3.39 34.49 -13.45
N GLU A 453 -3.05 35.75 -13.78
CA GLU A 453 -2.44 36.85 -12.98
C GLU A 453 -1.42 36.61 -11.82
N GLN A 454 -1.03 35.39 -11.47
CA GLN A 454 -0.01 35.10 -10.47
C GLN A 454 1.25 34.61 -11.17
N MET A 455 2.14 35.57 -11.43
CA MET A 455 3.55 35.30 -11.69
C MET A 455 4.14 34.59 -10.48
N HIS A 456 4.38 33.29 -10.60
CA HIS A 456 5.44 32.66 -9.83
C HIS A 456 6.73 32.80 -10.64
N ILE A 457 7.67 33.56 -10.08
CA ILE A 457 9.03 33.69 -10.59
C ILE A 457 9.73 32.38 -10.18
N HIS A 458 10.16 31.60 -11.16
CA HIS A 458 11.06 30.46 -10.97
C HIS A 458 12.44 30.92 -10.49
#